data_AF-A0A5C6AJB1-F1
#
_entry.id   AF-A0A5C6AJB1-F1
#
_cell.length_a   1.000
_cell.length_b   1.000
_cell.length_c   1.000
_cell.angle_alpha   90.00
_cell.angle_beta   90.00
_cell.angle_gamma   90.00
#
_symmetry.space_group_name_H-M   'P 1'
#
loop_
_entity.id
_entity.type
_entity.pdbx_description
1 polymer ?
#
loop_
_entity_poly.entity_id
_entity_poly.type
_entity_poly.pdbx_seq_one_letter_code
_entity_poly.pdbx_strand_id
1 'polypeptide(L)'
;MLLIPCLLTTLLCCTVVSSRLKYLSHGFPEAVFFASFGLIFGVAPIMQSSHSYVAEFSDASRIEAAWYSLGGVITLMAGFAVFRRSDRQMDHKRREMLAWIECRETQRRLQAVFWAAIIITVGAQVMMMRVKGISVSDLIAAGRFAHRFNNQGALSVMATHLTSFIYVPAFVGVFLNRRYQILTAAYLPLASLLFYFVFAKGTRSIPLALVATALVAISLRYRINARSVVLVTMAGTLSLLLAIGLFELRQHQDSMTFVKAAQTLCSPSTYSGMWDRDPLGYGSNLVGAVETFPDGHPYLNAATYRRMFVFFLPESRFPDIKPPDTNILFGLVVHGRPEDLQVTVPPSILGDVYINFWGWWGLPVLFLHGALYCVLFRSLQTSPWAFVSLGPLIGRFLVLIHRGEPYEMFALFLVFLVLIQPVRWLCRLTKQRSLRKPLRQRRQSLSLHPRRLRAVPSKRVLPARSTKSVYSPALESTPLP
;
A
#
# COMPACT_ATOMS: atom_id res chain seq x y z
N MET A 1 5.46 35.13 -3.00
CA MET A 1 5.94 34.45 -1.77
C MET A 1 5.80 32.93 -1.82
N LEU A 2 4.69 32.38 -2.37
CA LEU A 2 4.41 30.94 -2.51
C LEU A 2 5.61 30.05 -2.94
N LEU A 3 6.41 30.50 -3.92
CA LEU A 3 7.49 29.72 -4.52
C LEU A 3 8.53 29.22 -3.50
N ILE A 4 8.87 30.02 -2.48
CA ILE A 4 9.95 29.70 -1.53
C ILE A 4 9.63 28.44 -0.71
N PRO A 5 8.54 28.37 0.06
CA PRO A 5 8.21 27.16 0.82
C PRO A 5 7.96 25.92 -0.06
N CYS A 6 7.42 26.09 -1.28
CA CYS A 6 7.24 24.97 -2.22
C CYS A 6 8.58 24.41 -2.74
N LEU A 7 9.54 25.27 -3.09
CA LEU A 7 10.89 24.85 -3.46
C LEU A 7 11.62 24.20 -2.28
N LEU A 8 11.55 24.77 -1.08
CA LEU A 8 12.14 24.19 0.13
C LEU A 8 11.55 22.80 0.45
N THR A 9 10.23 22.65 0.36
CA THR A 9 9.55 21.36 0.53
C THR A 9 10.05 20.33 -0.48
N THR A 10 10.18 20.72 -1.75
CA THR A 10 10.72 19.87 -2.82
C THR A 10 12.18 19.46 -2.53
N LEU A 11 13.04 20.41 -2.16
CA LEU A 11 14.46 20.18 -1.86
C LEU A 11 14.67 19.26 -0.65
N LEU A 12 13.88 19.43 0.42
CA LEU A 12 13.91 18.55 1.60
C LEU A 12 13.50 17.12 1.22
N CYS A 13 12.40 16.96 0.50
CA CYS A 13 11.96 15.66 -0.02
C CYS A 13 13.03 15.00 -0.90
N CYS A 14 13.59 15.74 -1.87
CA CYS A 14 14.67 15.26 -2.74
C CYS A 14 15.93 14.85 -1.95
N THR A 15 16.27 15.57 -0.89
CA THR A 15 17.37 15.23 0.02
C THR A 15 17.13 13.90 0.73
N VAL A 16 15.91 13.69 1.27
CA VAL A 16 15.55 12.42 1.92
C VAL A 16 15.60 11.27 0.93
N VAL A 17 14.98 11.42 -0.26
CA VAL A 17 15.01 10.40 -1.32
C VAL A 17 16.45 10.05 -1.71
N SER A 18 17.28 11.07 -1.96
CA SER A 18 18.70 10.89 -2.31
C SER A 18 19.49 10.14 -1.24
N SER A 19 19.25 10.45 0.04
CA SER A 19 19.87 9.72 1.16
C SER A 19 19.47 8.24 1.21
N ARG A 20 18.25 7.90 0.74
CA ARG A 20 17.71 6.54 0.71
C ARG A 20 18.09 5.75 -0.54
N LEU A 21 18.57 6.39 -1.62
CA LEU A 21 18.98 5.70 -2.87
C LEU A 21 20.05 4.61 -2.63
N LYS A 22 20.99 4.85 -1.72
CA LYS A 22 22.03 3.87 -1.34
C LYS A 22 21.47 2.64 -0.59
N TYR A 23 20.24 2.73 -0.10
CA TYR A 23 19.63 1.82 0.88
C TYR A 23 18.19 1.42 0.51
N LEU A 24 17.84 1.47 -0.79
CA LEU A 24 16.45 1.24 -1.25
C LEU A 24 15.86 -0.12 -0.84
N SER A 25 16.69 -1.15 -0.58
CA SER A 25 16.22 -2.45 -0.10
C SER A 25 15.41 -2.40 1.20
N HIS A 26 15.64 -1.38 2.02
CA HIS A 26 14.86 -1.11 3.24
C HIS A 26 14.25 0.29 3.29
N GLY A 27 14.82 1.25 2.56
CA GLY A 27 14.37 2.64 2.49
C GLY A 27 13.32 2.94 1.41
N PHE A 28 12.96 2.00 0.52
CA PHE A 28 12.06 2.29 -0.60
C PHE A 28 10.68 2.85 -0.22
N PRO A 29 9.93 2.32 0.77
CA PRO A 29 8.65 2.92 1.17
C PRO A 29 8.79 4.36 1.70
N GLU A 30 9.88 4.67 2.41
CA GLU A 30 10.22 6.02 2.88
C GLU A 30 10.57 6.94 1.70
N ALA A 31 11.38 6.46 0.75
CA ALA A 31 11.73 7.19 -0.46
C ALA A 31 10.49 7.48 -1.33
N VAL A 32 9.59 6.52 -1.51
CA VAL A 32 8.32 6.74 -2.24
C VAL A 32 7.48 7.79 -1.51
N PHE A 33 7.26 7.63 -0.20
CA PHE A 33 6.50 8.59 0.62
C PHE A 33 7.00 10.03 0.46
N PHE A 34 8.31 10.27 0.58
CA PHE A 34 8.86 11.63 0.45
C PHE A 34 8.89 12.12 -1.00
N ALA A 35 9.07 11.23 -1.99
CA ALA A 35 8.96 11.59 -3.41
C ALA A 35 7.55 12.06 -3.76
N SER A 36 6.50 11.31 -3.37
CA SER A 36 5.11 11.73 -3.60
C SER A 36 4.73 12.94 -2.76
N PHE A 37 5.23 13.09 -1.54
CA PHE A 37 5.00 14.30 -0.74
C PHE A 37 5.56 15.55 -1.43
N GLY A 38 6.82 15.50 -1.90
CA GLY A 38 7.46 16.62 -2.60
C GLY A 38 6.79 16.94 -3.93
N LEU A 39 6.33 15.92 -4.65
CA LEU A 39 5.54 16.08 -5.88
C LEU A 39 4.20 16.78 -5.61
N ILE A 40 3.48 16.39 -4.55
CA ILE A 40 2.11 16.86 -4.23
C ILE A 40 2.08 18.25 -3.58
N PHE A 41 2.99 18.51 -2.63
CA PHE A 41 2.95 19.74 -1.81
C PHE A 41 4.09 20.73 -2.15
N GLY A 42 5.07 20.29 -2.95
CA GLY A 42 6.16 21.14 -3.44
C GLY A 42 6.01 21.48 -4.92
N VAL A 43 6.02 20.48 -5.81
CA VAL A 43 6.02 20.69 -7.26
C VAL A 43 4.64 21.08 -7.80
N ALA A 44 3.58 20.33 -7.47
CA ALA A 44 2.25 20.57 -8.03
C ALA A 44 1.72 22.01 -7.78
N PRO A 45 1.85 22.61 -6.58
CA PRO A 45 1.40 23.99 -6.34
C PRO A 45 2.16 25.07 -7.12
N ILE A 46 3.35 24.75 -7.67
CA ILE A 46 4.11 25.63 -8.58
C ILE A 46 3.62 25.46 -10.03
N MET A 47 3.28 24.22 -10.41
CA MET A 47 2.86 23.86 -11.77
C MET A 47 1.38 24.12 -12.06
N GLN A 48 0.56 24.26 -11.02
CA GLN A 48 -0.89 24.45 -11.11
C GLN A 48 -1.26 25.91 -11.34
N SER A 49 -2.18 26.15 -12.28
CA SER A 49 -2.74 27.49 -12.52
C SER A 49 -3.71 27.91 -11.42
N SER A 50 -3.92 29.22 -11.27
CA SER A 50 -4.90 29.81 -10.35
C SER A 50 -6.35 29.39 -10.65
N HIS A 51 -6.64 28.86 -11.84
CA HIS A 51 -7.97 28.39 -12.23
C HIS A 51 -8.11 26.85 -12.16
N SER A 52 -7.10 26.14 -11.63
CA SER A 52 -7.16 24.69 -11.38
C SER A 52 -7.99 24.30 -10.14
N TYR A 53 -8.41 25.29 -9.36
CA TYR A 53 -9.20 25.10 -8.14
C TYR A 53 -10.70 25.13 -8.45
N VAL A 54 -11.49 24.31 -7.74
CA VAL A 54 -12.96 24.28 -7.87
C VAL A 54 -13.62 25.56 -7.33
N ALA A 55 -12.93 26.27 -6.44
CA ALA A 55 -13.22 27.61 -5.99
C ALA A 55 -11.92 28.43 -6.02
N GLU A 56 -11.98 29.72 -6.38
CA GLU A 56 -10.81 30.60 -6.34
C GLU A 56 -10.46 30.91 -4.86
N PHE A 57 -9.41 30.26 -4.34
CA PHE A 57 -8.92 30.50 -2.98
C PHE A 57 -7.98 31.71 -2.91
N SER A 58 -7.93 32.36 -1.76
CA SER A 58 -7.10 33.55 -1.55
C SER A 58 -5.60 33.23 -1.69
N ASP A 59 -4.84 34.19 -2.23
CA ASP A 59 -3.38 34.06 -2.27
C ASP A 59 -2.74 33.98 -0.86
N ALA A 60 -3.42 34.52 0.16
CA ALA A 60 -3.02 34.39 1.55
C ALA A 60 -3.07 32.92 2.01
N SER A 61 -4.21 32.23 1.85
CA SER A 61 -4.35 30.82 2.20
C SER A 61 -3.47 29.91 1.33
N ARG A 62 -3.20 30.27 0.07
CA ARG A 62 -2.21 29.55 -0.77
C ARG A 62 -0.79 29.65 -0.18
N ILE A 63 -0.37 30.85 0.25
CA ILE A 63 0.93 31.07 0.89
C ILE A 63 1.02 30.34 2.23
N GLU A 64 -0.01 30.41 3.07
CA GLU A 64 -0.06 29.72 4.36
C GLU A 64 -0.03 28.19 4.19
N ALA A 65 -0.84 27.62 3.30
CA ALA A 65 -0.83 26.19 2.99
C ALA A 65 0.56 25.68 2.56
N ALA A 66 1.32 26.49 1.81
CA ALA A 66 2.70 26.14 1.44
C ALA A 66 3.67 26.19 2.64
N TRP A 67 3.56 27.20 3.51
CA TRP A 67 4.36 27.25 4.75
C TRP A 67 4.01 26.13 5.72
N TYR A 68 2.72 25.79 5.87
CA TYR A 68 2.27 24.65 6.67
C TYR A 68 2.74 23.33 6.06
N SER A 69 2.80 23.21 4.73
CA SER A 69 3.41 22.06 4.04
C SER A 69 4.90 21.91 4.34
N LEU A 70 5.64 23.02 4.41
CA LEU A 70 7.05 23.03 4.79
C LEU A 70 7.23 22.61 6.26
N GLY A 71 6.43 23.17 7.18
CA GLY A 71 6.42 22.74 8.59
C GLY A 71 6.06 21.26 8.73
N GLY A 72 5.09 20.79 7.95
CA GLY A 72 4.63 19.41 7.92
C GLY A 72 5.68 18.42 7.42
N VAL A 73 6.45 18.75 6.37
CA VAL A 73 7.54 17.86 5.91
C VAL A 73 8.65 17.81 6.96
N ILE A 74 8.98 18.92 7.61
CA ILE A 74 10.00 18.98 8.68
C ILE A 74 9.59 18.11 9.87
N THR A 75 8.35 18.21 10.35
CA THR A 75 7.87 17.39 11.48
C THR A 75 7.73 15.92 11.13
N LEU A 76 7.24 15.58 9.92
CA LEU A 76 7.25 14.21 9.41
C LEU A 76 8.68 13.64 9.36
N MET A 77 9.64 14.40 8.83
CA MET A 77 11.06 14.01 8.77
C MET A 77 11.65 13.77 10.17
N ALA A 78 11.33 14.63 11.15
CA ALA A 78 11.75 14.46 12.54
C ALA A 78 11.14 13.19 13.16
N GLY A 79 9.85 12.93 12.96
CA GLY A 79 9.18 11.70 13.41
C GLY A 79 9.80 10.44 12.82
N PHE A 80 10.10 10.47 11.52
CA PHE A 80 10.84 9.40 10.84
C PHE A 80 12.25 9.22 11.43
N ALA A 81 12.97 10.32 11.72
CA ALA A 81 14.34 10.27 12.22
C ALA A 81 14.44 9.64 13.61
N VAL A 82 13.56 10.03 14.55
CA VAL A 82 13.57 9.54 15.94
C VAL A 82 13.36 8.02 16.04
N PHE A 83 12.53 7.44 15.17
CA PHE A 83 12.23 6.00 15.20
C PHE A 83 13.07 5.15 14.21
N ARG A 84 13.95 5.79 13.43
CA ARG A 84 14.82 5.11 12.47
C ARG A 84 15.87 4.25 13.20
N ARG A 85 16.10 3.04 12.71
CA ARG A 85 17.23 2.19 13.15
C ARG A 85 18.41 2.36 12.21
N SER A 86 19.61 2.07 12.71
CA SER A 86 20.82 1.95 11.89
C SER A 86 20.60 1.04 10.69
N ASP A 87 21.03 1.47 9.50
CA ASP A 87 20.89 0.70 8.26
C ASP A 87 21.52 -0.70 8.38
N ARG A 88 22.64 -0.84 9.11
CA ARG A 88 23.29 -2.13 9.40
C ARG A 88 22.38 -3.10 10.18
N GLN A 89 21.60 -2.59 11.14
CA GLN A 89 20.64 -3.40 11.91
C GLN A 89 19.46 -3.83 11.03
N MET A 90 18.99 -2.94 10.15
CA MET A 90 17.92 -3.23 9.19
C MET A 90 18.35 -4.30 8.18
N ASP A 91 19.56 -4.19 7.61
CA ASP A 91 20.12 -5.20 6.69
C ASP A 91 20.31 -6.58 7.34
N HIS A 92 20.61 -6.64 8.64
CA HIS A 92 20.68 -7.89 9.37
C HIS A 92 19.28 -8.50 9.59
N LYS A 93 18.33 -7.73 10.14
CA LYS A 93 16.95 -8.20 10.38
C LYS A 93 16.23 -8.59 9.07
N ARG A 94 16.47 -7.85 7.98
CA ARG A 94 15.97 -8.18 6.64
C ARG A 94 16.50 -9.53 6.14
N ARG A 95 17.79 -9.85 6.37
CA ARG A 95 18.37 -11.15 6.00
C ARG A 95 17.75 -12.30 6.80
N GLU A 96 17.55 -12.12 8.10
CA GLU A 96 16.81 -13.11 8.92
C GLU A 96 15.37 -13.31 8.40
N MET A 97 14.68 -12.22 8.03
CA MET A 97 13.33 -12.29 7.46
C MET A 97 13.29 -13.08 6.16
N LEU A 98 14.23 -12.83 5.25
CA LEU A 98 14.33 -13.54 3.98
C LEU A 98 14.66 -15.03 4.19
N ALA A 99 15.58 -15.37 5.09
CA ALA A 99 15.85 -16.77 5.46
C ALA A 99 14.61 -17.47 6.06
N TRP A 100 13.82 -16.77 6.88
CA TRP A 100 12.54 -17.28 7.38
C TRP A 100 11.51 -17.49 6.26
N ILE A 101 11.44 -16.59 5.28
CA ILE A 101 10.57 -16.69 4.09
C ILE A 101 10.97 -17.87 3.19
N GLU A 102 12.27 -18.08 2.99
CA GLU A 102 12.82 -19.13 2.11
C GLU A 102 12.67 -20.54 2.70
N CYS A 103 12.48 -20.66 4.01
CA CYS A 103 12.20 -21.93 4.67
C CYS A 103 11.02 -22.67 4.01
N ARG A 104 11.21 -23.98 3.72
CA ARG A 104 10.24 -24.85 3.02
C ARG A 104 8.86 -24.89 3.69
N GLU A 105 8.80 -24.73 5.01
CA GLU A 105 7.57 -24.58 5.78
C GLU A 105 6.85 -23.28 5.42
N THR A 106 7.56 -22.15 5.48
CA THR A 106 7.03 -20.81 5.22
C THR A 106 6.59 -20.69 3.75
N GLN A 107 7.42 -21.11 2.79
CA GLN A 107 7.07 -21.15 1.37
C GLN A 107 5.73 -21.87 1.13
N ARG A 108 5.52 -23.06 1.72
CA ARG A 108 4.25 -23.80 1.59
C ARG A 108 3.06 -23.05 2.19
N ARG A 109 3.23 -22.40 3.35
CA ARG A 109 2.18 -21.58 3.98
C ARG A 109 1.83 -20.36 3.11
N LEU A 110 2.84 -19.68 2.56
CA LEU A 110 2.68 -18.54 1.67
C LEU A 110 2.01 -18.92 0.34
N GLN A 111 2.30 -20.10 -0.22
CA GLN A 111 1.60 -20.63 -1.40
C GLN A 111 0.11 -20.88 -1.14
N ALA A 112 -0.24 -21.43 0.03
CA ALA A 112 -1.63 -21.63 0.42
C ALA A 112 -2.36 -20.28 0.63
N VAL A 113 -1.71 -19.31 1.26
CA VAL A 113 -2.24 -17.94 1.42
C VAL A 113 -2.43 -17.24 0.06
N PHE A 114 -1.49 -17.40 -0.87
CA PHE A 114 -1.58 -16.86 -2.24
C PHE A 114 -2.85 -17.35 -2.96
N TRP A 115 -3.08 -18.67 -3.00
CA TRP A 115 -4.26 -19.24 -3.64
C TRP A 115 -5.56 -18.94 -2.91
N ALA A 116 -5.56 -18.99 -1.57
CA ALA A 116 -6.72 -18.63 -0.77
C ALA A 116 -7.14 -17.17 -1.01
N ALA A 117 -6.19 -16.25 -1.12
CA ALA A 117 -6.47 -14.85 -1.42
C ALA A 117 -7.05 -14.64 -2.82
N ILE A 118 -6.56 -15.37 -3.84
CA ILE A 118 -7.17 -15.35 -5.20
C ILE A 118 -8.63 -15.84 -5.13
N ILE A 119 -8.89 -16.97 -4.47
CA ILE A 119 -10.24 -17.54 -4.33
C ILE A 119 -11.17 -16.58 -3.59
N ILE A 120 -10.72 -15.98 -2.48
CA ILE A 120 -11.49 -14.97 -1.73
C ILE A 120 -11.77 -13.74 -2.59
N THR A 121 -10.78 -13.26 -3.35
CA THR A 121 -10.96 -12.10 -4.25
C THR A 121 -12.00 -12.41 -5.32
N VAL A 122 -11.91 -13.56 -6.00
CA VAL A 122 -12.88 -13.97 -7.03
C VAL A 122 -14.28 -14.16 -6.42
N GLY A 123 -14.38 -14.82 -5.26
CA GLY A 123 -15.66 -14.98 -4.55
C GLY A 123 -16.30 -13.64 -4.16
N ALA A 124 -15.49 -12.67 -3.72
CA ALA A 124 -15.96 -11.34 -3.38
C ALA A 124 -16.38 -10.50 -4.61
N GLN A 125 -15.71 -10.69 -5.76
CA GLN A 125 -16.12 -10.12 -7.06
C GLN A 125 -17.47 -10.68 -7.50
N VAL A 126 -17.64 -12.01 -7.48
CA VAL A 126 -18.92 -12.68 -7.81
C VAL A 126 -20.04 -12.25 -6.85
N MET A 127 -19.74 -12.13 -5.55
CA MET A 127 -20.70 -11.62 -4.57
C MET A 127 -21.08 -10.16 -4.86
N MET A 128 -20.12 -9.31 -5.24
CA MET A 128 -20.38 -7.92 -5.63
C MET A 128 -21.26 -7.82 -6.90
N MET A 129 -20.97 -8.63 -7.92
CA MET A 129 -21.81 -8.71 -9.13
C MET A 129 -23.25 -9.14 -8.79
N ARG A 130 -23.40 -10.20 -7.98
CA ARG A 130 -24.71 -10.69 -7.53
C ARG A 130 -25.49 -9.65 -6.74
N VAL A 131 -24.86 -8.93 -5.81
CA VAL A 131 -25.52 -7.89 -5.00
C VAL A 131 -25.97 -6.70 -5.85
N LYS A 132 -25.23 -6.37 -6.91
CA LYS A 132 -25.61 -5.30 -7.85
C LYS A 132 -26.59 -5.73 -8.95
N GLY A 133 -26.87 -7.02 -9.09
CA GLY A 133 -27.68 -7.57 -10.18
C GLY A 133 -26.98 -7.57 -11.56
N ILE A 134 -25.65 -7.54 -11.59
CA ILE A 134 -24.85 -7.41 -12.83
C ILE A 134 -24.44 -8.79 -13.35
N SER A 135 -24.72 -9.08 -14.62
CA SER A 135 -24.19 -10.25 -15.35
C SER A 135 -22.85 -9.96 -16.04
N VAL A 136 -22.15 -11.00 -16.50
CA VAL A 136 -20.91 -10.85 -17.29
C VAL A 136 -21.19 -10.18 -18.65
N SER A 137 -22.36 -10.43 -19.24
CA SER A 137 -22.82 -9.76 -20.47
C SER A 137 -23.03 -8.26 -20.27
N ASP A 138 -23.58 -7.83 -19.14
CA ASP A 138 -23.81 -6.40 -18.86
C ASP A 138 -22.49 -5.63 -18.75
N LEU A 139 -21.44 -6.26 -18.18
CA LEU A 139 -20.08 -5.68 -18.12
C LEU A 139 -19.45 -5.46 -19.52
N ILE A 140 -19.94 -6.15 -20.54
CA ILE A 140 -19.43 -6.08 -21.92
C ILE A 140 -20.31 -5.17 -22.79
N ALA A 141 -21.63 -5.18 -22.58
CA ALA A 141 -22.61 -4.55 -23.46
C ALA A 141 -23.29 -3.28 -22.89
N ALA A 142 -23.36 -3.09 -21.56
CA ALA A 142 -24.12 -2.01 -20.95
C ALA A 142 -23.26 -0.80 -20.55
N GLY A 143 -23.92 0.36 -20.38
CA GLY A 143 -23.32 1.56 -19.80
C GLY A 143 -22.78 1.28 -18.39
N ARG A 144 -21.46 1.41 -18.25
CA ARG A 144 -20.61 0.87 -17.16
C ARG A 144 -21.00 1.25 -15.73
N PHE A 145 -21.90 2.21 -15.52
CA PHE A 145 -22.23 2.79 -14.21
C PHE A 145 -23.73 2.84 -13.86
N ALA A 146 -24.64 2.26 -14.66
CA ALA A 146 -26.08 2.22 -14.35
C ALA A 146 -26.39 1.65 -12.94
N HIS A 147 -25.54 0.75 -12.43
CA HIS A 147 -25.69 0.10 -11.12
C HIS A 147 -24.77 0.67 -10.02
N ARG A 148 -24.22 1.88 -10.20
CA ARG A 148 -23.25 2.53 -9.29
C ARG A 148 -23.79 2.75 -7.87
N PHE A 149 -25.10 2.98 -7.73
CA PHE A 149 -25.73 3.36 -6.46
C PHE A 149 -26.47 2.21 -5.74
N ASN A 150 -26.65 1.04 -6.36
CA ASN A 150 -27.26 -0.15 -5.75
C ASN A 150 -26.33 -0.89 -4.74
N ASN A 151 -25.51 -0.15 -3.99
CA ASN A 151 -24.62 -0.70 -2.96
C ASN A 151 -25.26 -0.66 -1.57
N GLN A 152 -26.50 -1.13 -1.45
CA GLN A 152 -27.19 -1.22 -0.17
C GLN A 152 -27.04 -2.62 0.46
N GLY A 153 -26.94 -2.67 1.79
CA GLY A 153 -26.90 -3.91 2.57
C GLY A 153 -25.51 -4.47 2.89
N ALA A 154 -25.47 -5.29 3.95
CA ALA A 154 -24.24 -5.81 4.54
C ALA A 154 -23.39 -6.67 3.58
N LEU A 155 -23.99 -7.31 2.58
CA LEU A 155 -23.27 -8.11 1.59
C LEU A 155 -22.38 -7.26 0.67
N SER A 156 -22.79 -6.04 0.30
CA SER A 156 -21.94 -5.12 -0.48
C SER A 156 -20.73 -4.65 0.33
N VAL A 157 -20.95 -4.33 1.61
CA VAL A 157 -19.88 -3.93 2.55
C VAL A 157 -18.91 -5.10 2.77
N MET A 158 -19.41 -6.31 3.04
CA MET A 158 -18.59 -7.51 3.20
C MET A 158 -17.79 -7.84 1.93
N ALA A 159 -18.40 -7.77 0.75
CA ALA A 159 -17.71 -7.96 -0.53
C ALA A 159 -16.57 -6.94 -0.67
N THR A 160 -16.84 -5.66 -0.42
CA THR A 160 -15.86 -4.56 -0.50
C THR A 160 -14.67 -4.79 0.43
N HIS A 161 -14.86 -5.30 1.64
CA HIS A 161 -13.75 -5.63 2.54
C HIS A 161 -12.97 -6.88 2.08
N LEU A 162 -13.67 -7.93 1.65
CA LEU A 162 -13.03 -9.16 1.14
C LEU A 162 -12.20 -8.92 -0.13
N THR A 163 -12.54 -7.91 -0.94
CA THR A 163 -11.73 -7.60 -2.14
C THR A 163 -10.34 -7.06 -1.80
N SER A 164 -10.08 -6.61 -0.57
CA SER A 164 -8.74 -6.26 -0.06
C SER A 164 -7.73 -7.42 -0.15
N PHE A 165 -8.20 -8.66 -0.28
CA PHE A 165 -7.31 -9.80 -0.55
C PHE A 165 -6.61 -9.73 -1.91
N ILE A 166 -7.05 -8.85 -2.84
CA ILE A 166 -6.38 -8.65 -4.13
C ILE A 166 -4.91 -8.24 -3.98
N TYR A 167 -4.55 -7.54 -2.91
CA TYR A 167 -3.16 -7.10 -2.70
C TYR A 167 -2.24 -8.24 -2.19
N VAL A 168 -2.80 -9.36 -1.71
CA VAL A 168 -2.02 -10.47 -1.14
C VAL A 168 -1.20 -11.21 -2.20
N PRO A 169 -1.73 -11.61 -3.38
CA PRO A 169 -0.93 -12.21 -4.44
C PRO A 169 0.16 -11.25 -4.95
N ALA A 170 -0.16 -9.96 -5.11
CA ALA A 170 0.78 -8.91 -5.54
C ALA A 170 1.99 -8.80 -4.60
N PHE A 171 1.79 -8.93 -3.28
CA PHE A 171 2.87 -8.93 -2.30
C PHE A 171 3.56 -10.30 -2.18
N VAL A 172 2.80 -11.33 -1.80
CA VAL A 172 3.34 -12.65 -1.40
C VAL A 172 3.98 -13.38 -2.58
N GLY A 173 3.40 -13.28 -3.78
CA GLY A 173 3.87 -14.00 -4.96
C GLY A 173 5.28 -13.58 -5.40
N VAL A 174 5.69 -12.34 -5.12
CA VAL A 174 7.07 -11.87 -5.33
C VAL A 174 8.08 -12.64 -4.48
N PHE A 175 7.69 -13.17 -3.31
CA PHE A 175 8.54 -13.93 -2.38
C PHE A 175 8.50 -15.45 -2.56
N LEU A 176 7.67 -15.94 -3.48
CA LEU A 176 7.57 -17.36 -3.83
C LEU A 176 8.57 -17.73 -4.95
N ASN A 177 8.52 -18.99 -5.43
CA ASN A 177 9.40 -19.45 -6.51
C ASN A 177 9.04 -18.81 -7.88
N ARG A 178 9.89 -19.01 -8.90
CA ARG A 178 9.77 -18.40 -10.23
C ARG A 178 8.39 -18.59 -10.90
N ARG A 179 7.72 -19.72 -10.68
CA ARG A 179 6.35 -19.97 -11.19
C ARG A 179 5.36 -18.96 -10.61
N TYR A 180 5.39 -18.73 -9.30
CA TYR A 180 4.50 -17.78 -8.64
C TYR A 180 4.85 -16.32 -8.98
N GLN A 181 6.12 -16.01 -9.22
CA GLN A 181 6.52 -14.68 -9.71
C GLN A 181 5.91 -14.36 -11.08
N ILE A 182 5.98 -15.32 -12.02
CA ILE A 182 5.34 -15.19 -13.35
C ILE A 182 3.82 -15.07 -13.20
N LEU A 183 3.19 -15.89 -12.36
CA LEU A 183 1.77 -15.78 -12.06
C LEU A 183 1.42 -14.40 -11.44
N THR A 184 2.29 -13.81 -10.64
CA THR A 184 2.09 -12.47 -10.05
C THR A 184 2.17 -11.38 -11.12
N ALA A 185 3.14 -11.48 -12.03
CA ALA A 185 3.29 -10.54 -13.15
C ALA A 185 2.07 -10.60 -14.09
N ALA A 186 1.51 -11.78 -14.34
CA ALA A 186 0.27 -11.94 -15.13
C ALA A 186 -0.99 -11.53 -14.34
N TYR A 187 -1.00 -11.72 -13.02
CA TYR A 187 -2.12 -11.37 -12.14
C TYR A 187 -2.33 -9.86 -12.03
N LEU A 188 -1.26 -9.07 -11.89
CA LEU A 188 -1.36 -7.61 -11.72
C LEU A 188 -2.22 -6.91 -12.80
N PRO A 189 -1.98 -7.07 -14.11
CA PRO A 189 -2.80 -6.45 -15.14
C PRO A 189 -4.21 -7.05 -15.17
N LEU A 190 -4.36 -8.38 -15.06
CA LEU A 190 -5.67 -9.04 -15.09
C LEU A 190 -6.58 -8.60 -13.95
N ALA A 191 -6.04 -8.51 -12.73
CA ALA A 191 -6.78 -8.15 -11.54
C ALA A 191 -7.09 -6.63 -11.50
N SER A 192 -6.18 -5.80 -12.01
CA SER A 192 -6.43 -4.36 -12.22
C SER A 192 -7.54 -4.12 -13.23
N LEU A 193 -7.51 -4.85 -14.35
CA LEU A 193 -8.51 -4.81 -15.42
C LEU A 193 -9.88 -5.30 -14.92
N LEU A 194 -9.91 -6.41 -14.18
CA LEU A 194 -11.15 -6.94 -13.61
C LEU A 194 -11.77 -6.00 -12.57
N PHE A 195 -10.96 -5.35 -11.71
CA PHE A 195 -11.48 -4.28 -10.84
C PHE A 195 -11.97 -3.07 -11.64
N TYR A 196 -11.27 -2.68 -12.70
CA TYR A 196 -11.66 -1.57 -13.54
C TYR A 196 -13.03 -1.76 -14.20
N PHE A 197 -13.39 -2.99 -14.55
CA PHE A 197 -14.71 -3.33 -15.11
C PHE A 197 -15.77 -3.62 -14.05
N VAL A 198 -15.49 -4.44 -13.03
CA VAL A 198 -16.51 -4.89 -12.05
C VAL A 198 -16.80 -3.85 -10.96
N PHE A 199 -15.79 -3.06 -10.55
CA PHE A 199 -15.94 -2.07 -9.48
C PHE A 199 -16.28 -0.67 -10.02
N ALA A 200 -17.56 -0.50 -10.34
CA ALA A 200 -18.22 0.77 -10.69
C ALA A 200 -18.17 1.90 -9.62
N LYS A 201 -17.24 1.87 -8.65
CA LYS A 201 -16.97 2.98 -7.71
C LYS A 201 -15.71 3.81 -8.04
N GLY A 202 -15.04 3.53 -9.17
CA GLY A 202 -14.10 4.49 -9.80
C GLY A 202 -12.84 4.82 -9.00
N THR A 203 -12.42 3.96 -8.07
CA THR A 203 -11.21 4.18 -7.26
C THR A 203 -9.95 3.72 -8.00
N ARG A 204 -9.40 4.61 -8.84
CA ARG A 204 -8.08 4.47 -9.50
C ARG A 204 -6.96 4.00 -8.56
N SER A 205 -7.10 4.29 -7.28
CA SER A 205 -6.21 3.90 -6.20
C SER A 205 -6.05 2.38 -6.01
N ILE A 206 -6.95 1.51 -6.50
CA ILE A 206 -6.81 0.06 -6.34
C ILE A 206 -5.75 -0.53 -7.30
N PRO A 207 -5.81 -0.30 -8.64
CA PRO A 207 -4.71 -0.59 -9.55
C PRO A 207 -3.36 0.00 -9.10
N LEU A 208 -3.35 1.27 -8.68
CA LEU A 208 -2.14 1.92 -8.17
C LEU A 208 -1.59 1.22 -6.92
N ALA A 209 -2.45 0.86 -5.97
CA ALA A 209 -2.07 0.14 -4.77
C ALA A 209 -1.51 -1.26 -5.06
N LEU A 210 -2.02 -1.98 -6.07
CA LEU A 210 -1.48 -3.27 -6.50
C LEU A 210 -0.04 -3.14 -7.01
N VAL A 211 0.20 -2.18 -7.90
CA VAL A 211 1.53 -1.91 -8.46
C VAL A 211 2.47 -1.45 -7.33
N ALA A 212 2.05 -0.50 -6.48
CA ALA A 212 2.85 -0.04 -5.34
C ALA A 212 3.18 -1.17 -4.36
N THR A 213 2.22 -2.04 -4.02
CA THR A 213 2.45 -3.22 -3.16
C THR A 213 3.46 -4.18 -3.78
N ALA A 214 3.38 -4.44 -5.09
CA ALA A 214 4.35 -5.28 -5.80
C ALA A 214 5.75 -4.65 -5.85
N LEU A 215 5.85 -3.34 -6.08
CA LEU A 215 7.12 -2.61 -6.08
C LEU A 215 7.79 -2.64 -4.70
N VAL A 216 7.03 -2.47 -3.61
CA VAL A 216 7.55 -2.62 -2.23
C VAL A 216 7.97 -4.07 -1.96
N ALA A 217 7.22 -5.07 -2.43
CA ALA A 217 7.64 -6.47 -2.30
C ALA A 217 8.96 -6.76 -3.06
N ILE A 218 9.11 -6.17 -4.25
CA ILE A 218 10.33 -6.27 -5.07
C ILE A 218 11.52 -5.60 -4.37
N SER A 219 11.36 -4.40 -3.80
CA SER A 219 12.42 -3.70 -3.08
C SER A 219 12.86 -4.47 -1.83
N LEU A 220 11.90 -5.08 -1.11
CA LEU A 220 12.20 -5.89 0.06
C LEU A 220 12.93 -7.19 -0.30
N ARG A 221 12.57 -7.85 -1.41
CA ARG A 221 13.24 -9.09 -1.84
C ARG A 221 14.61 -8.85 -2.48
N TYR A 222 14.69 -7.94 -3.45
CA TYR A 222 15.86 -7.79 -4.32
C TYR A 222 16.66 -6.53 -3.98
N ARG A 223 17.97 -6.56 -4.25
CA ARG A 223 18.76 -5.33 -4.27
C ARG A 223 18.43 -4.57 -5.55
N ILE A 224 17.83 -3.40 -5.40
CA ILE A 224 17.57 -2.47 -6.51
C ILE A 224 18.92 -1.89 -6.96
N ASN A 225 19.29 -2.14 -8.22
CA ASN A 225 20.43 -1.49 -8.87
C ASN A 225 19.96 -0.26 -9.68
N ALA A 226 20.87 0.52 -10.25
CA ALA A 226 20.51 1.73 -11.00
C ALA A 226 19.52 1.46 -12.16
N ARG A 227 19.65 0.33 -12.88
CA ARG A 227 18.70 -0.07 -13.93
C ARG A 227 17.32 -0.38 -13.35
N SER A 228 17.26 -1.02 -12.19
CA SER A 228 16.01 -1.23 -11.46
C SER A 228 15.39 0.08 -10.97
N VAL A 229 16.17 1.09 -10.57
CA VAL A 229 15.63 2.43 -10.24
C VAL A 229 14.92 3.02 -11.47
N VAL A 230 15.56 3.01 -12.64
CA VAL A 230 14.96 3.50 -13.89
C VAL A 230 13.64 2.76 -14.20
N LEU A 231 13.62 1.43 -14.12
CA LEU A 231 12.41 0.63 -14.36
C LEU A 231 11.29 0.93 -13.35
N VAL A 232 11.63 1.13 -12.07
CA VAL A 232 10.66 1.48 -11.02
C VAL A 232 10.10 2.89 -11.26
N THR A 233 10.95 3.85 -11.64
CA THR A 233 10.52 5.20 -12.03
C THR A 233 9.61 5.16 -13.25
N MET A 234 9.98 4.44 -14.32
CA MET A 234 9.14 4.27 -15.51
C MET A 234 7.78 3.65 -15.18
N ALA A 235 7.75 2.60 -14.33
CA ALA A 235 6.51 1.98 -13.87
C ALA A 235 5.66 2.94 -13.02
N GLY A 236 6.29 3.79 -12.19
CA GLY A 236 5.64 4.86 -11.44
C GLY A 236 5.04 5.93 -12.34
N THR A 237 5.78 6.43 -13.32
CA THR A 237 5.30 7.40 -14.32
C THR A 237 4.17 6.83 -15.15
N LEU A 238 4.28 5.58 -15.64
CA LEU A 238 3.19 4.91 -16.36
C LEU A 238 1.94 4.74 -15.47
N SER A 239 2.12 4.45 -14.18
CA SER A 239 1.02 4.37 -13.22
C SER A 239 0.35 5.74 -13.01
N LEU A 240 1.12 6.83 -12.95
CA LEU A 240 0.61 8.19 -12.84
C LEU A 240 -0.15 8.62 -14.11
N LEU A 241 0.40 8.35 -15.30
CA LEU A 241 -0.28 8.58 -16.57
C LEU A 241 -1.58 7.79 -16.65
N LEU A 242 -1.56 6.49 -16.31
CA LEU A 242 -2.78 5.70 -16.23
C LEU A 242 -3.78 6.31 -15.24
N ALA A 243 -3.36 6.79 -14.07
CA ALA A 243 -4.24 7.44 -13.10
C ALA A 243 -5.00 8.66 -13.68
N ILE A 244 -4.32 9.48 -14.49
CA ILE A 244 -4.90 10.62 -15.24
C ILE A 244 -5.86 10.13 -16.31
N GLY A 245 -5.43 9.18 -17.15
CA GLY A 245 -6.28 8.63 -18.21
C GLY A 245 -7.56 7.98 -17.67
N LEU A 246 -7.48 7.27 -16.53
CA LEU A 246 -8.66 6.69 -15.87
C LEU A 246 -9.60 7.74 -15.26
N PHE A 247 -9.14 8.98 -15.02
CA PHE A 247 -9.98 10.09 -14.61
C PHE A 247 -10.74 10.68 -15.79
N GLU A 248 -10.09 10.87 -16.93
CA GLU A 248 -10.76 11.33 -18.17
C GLU A 248 -11.86 10.35 -18.61
N LEU A 249 -11.55 9.04 -18.59
CA LEU A 249 -12.51 7.96 -18.83
C LEU A 249 -13.68 7.93 -17.82
N ARG A 250 -13.53 8.58 -16.65
CA ARG A 250 -14.57 8.69 -15.62
C ARG A 250 -15.50 9.89 -15.86
N GLN A 251 -15.06 10.92 -16.56
CA GLN A 251 -15.95 12.04 -16.93
C GLN A 251 -16.96 11.59 -18.00
N HIS A 252 -16.50 10.78 -18.95
CA HIS A 252 -17.28 10.30 -20.09
C HIS A 252 -17.88 8.88 -19.87
N GLN A 253 -18.03 8.50 -18.60
CA GLN A 253 -18.17 7.10 -18.17
C GLN A 253 -19.44 6.38 -18.65
N ASP A 254 -20.50 7.14 -18.96
CA ASP A 254 -21.83 6.64 -19.27
C ASP A 254 -22.04 6.40 -20.79
N SER A 255 -21.12 6.88 -21.63
CA SER A 255 -21.18 6.78 -23.11
C SER A 255 -19.96 6.09 -23.75
N MET A 256 -19.00 5.62 -22.96
CA MET A 256 -17.76 5.01 -23.43
C MET A 256 -17.82 3.48 -23.51
N THR A 257 -17.69 2.95 -24.73
CA THR A 257 -17.40 1.54 -25.00
C THR A 257 -15.92 1.22 -24.76
N PHE A 258 -15.57 -0.07 -24.67
CA PHE A 258 -14.17 -0.52 -24.50
C PHE A 258 -13.20 0.07 -25.54
N VAL A 259 -13.59 0.07 -26.82
CA VAL A 259 -12.75 0.58 -27.92
C VAL A 259 -12.53 2.08 -27.78
N LYS A 260 -13.59 2.86 -27.49
CA LYS A 260 -13.47 4.31 -27.22
C LYS A 260 -12.57 4.57 -26.02
N ALA A 261 -12.71 3.80 -24.94
CA ALA A 261 -11.88 3.95 -23.75
C ALA A 261 -10.39 3.69 -24.04
N ALA A 262 -10.06 2.68 -24.84
CA ALA A 262 -8.68 2.42 -25.28
C ALA A 262 -8.15 3.56 -26.17
N GLN A 263 -8.95 4.08 -27.10
CA GLN A 263 -8.58 5.20 -27.96
C GLN A 263 -8.32 6.48 -27.15
N THR A 264 -9.16 6.81 -26.17
CA THR A 264 -8.95 7.94 -25.26
C THR A 264 -7.66 7.79 -24.46
N LEU A 265 -7.39 6.62 -23.85
CA LEU A 265 -6.12 6.40 -23.12
C LEU A 265 -4.86 6.57 -23.98
N CYS A 266 -4.95 6.34 -25.29
CA CYS A 266 -3.85 6.54 -26.23
C CYS A 266 -3.81 7.96 -26.83
N SER A 267 -4.82 8.80 -26.59
CA SER A 267 -4.88 10.16 -27.16
C SER A 267 -4.01 11.15 -26.39
N PRO A 268 -3.14 11.93 -27.05
CA PRO A 268 -2.40 13.01 -26.40
C PRO A 268 -3.30 14.04 -25.69
N SER A 269 -4.52 14.27 -26.20
CA SER A 269 -5.50 15.21 -25.61
C SER A 269 -5.98 14.82 -24.21
N THR A 270 -5.88 13.54 -23.85
CA THR A 270 -6.22 13.03 -22.50
C THR A 270 -5.20 13.45 -21.44
N TYR A 271 -4.01 13.86 -21.87
CA TYR A 271 -2.91 14.26 -21.00
C TYR A 271 -2.59 15.76 -21.09
N SER A 272 -3.29 16.52 -21.94
CA SER A 272 -3.14 17.98 -21.98
C SER A 272 -3.77 18.64 -20.75
N GLY A 273 -3.07 19.61 -20.16
CA GLY A 273 -3.50 20.27 -18.92
C GLY A 273 -3.50 19.35 -17.69
N MET A 274 -2.74 18.25 -17.68
CA MET A 274 -2.81 17.23 -16.61
C MET A 274 -2.62 17.78 -15.18
N TRP A 275 -1.78 18.81 -15.00
CA TRP A 275 -1.52 19.43 -13.69
C TRP A 275 -2.74 20.13 -13.12
N ASP A 276 -3.52 20.79 -13.98
CA ASP A 276 -4.73 21.51 -13.60
C ASP A 276 -5.96 20.59 -13.51
N ARG A 277 -5.94 19.45 -14.20
CA ARG A 277 -7.10 18.55 -14.32
C ARG A 277 -7.14 17.41 -13.29
N ASP A 278 -6.00 16.89 -12.83
CA ASP A 278 -5.94 15.73 -11.91
C ASP A 278 -4.52 15.55 -11.30
N PRO A 279 -4.09 14.35 -10.85
CA PRO A 279 -4.48 13.64 -9.65
C PRO A 279 -3.76 14.10 -8.36
N LEU A 280 -2.99 15.20 -8.43
CA LEU A 280 -2.10 15.66 -7.35
C LEU A 280 -2.68 16.84 -6.54
N GLY A 281 -3.92 17.26 -6.83
CA GLY A 281 -4.68 18.30 -6.13
C GLY A 281 -5.00 18.05 -4.64
N TYR A 282 -4.25 17.18 -3.96
CA TYR A 282 -4.21 17.18 -2.50
C TYR A 282 -3.53 18.46 -1.97
N GLY A 283 -2.64 19.08 -2.77
CA GLY A 283 -2.15 20.44 -2.51
C GLY A 283 -3.28 21.48 -2.51
N SER A 284 -4.19 21.44 -3.49
CA SER A 284 -5.35 22.34 -3.53
C SER A 284 -6.39 22.04 -2.44
N ASN A 285 -6.57 20.77 -2.06
CA ASN A 285 -7.40 20.44 -0.89
C ASN A 285 -6.80 20.97 0.43
N LEU A 286 -5.48 21.07 0.57
CA LEU A 286 -4.89 21.76 1.72
C LEU A 286 -5.22 23.26 1.72
N VAL A 287 -5.18 23.94 0.57
CA VAL A 287 -5.55 25.38 0.50
C VAL A 287 -6.98 25.59 0.97
N GLY A 288 -7.94 24.79 0.49
CA GLY A 288 -9.32 24.85 0.98
C GLY A 288 -9.49 24.44 2.45
N ALA A 289 -8.60 23.60 2.99
CA ALA A 289 -8.58 23.30 4.42
C ALA A 289 -8.11 24.51 5.25
N VAL A 290 -7.15 25.30 4.75
CA VAL A 290 -6.66 26.53 5.40
C VAL A 290 -7.66 27.68 5.28
N GLU A 291 -8.29 27.88 4.12
CA GLU A 291 -9.25 28.96 3.90
C GLU A 291 -10.53 28.80 4.75
N THR A 292 -10.99 27.57 5.01
CA THR A 292 -12.35 27.32 5.53
C THR A 292 -12.41 26.69 6.93
N PHE A 293 -11.26 26.29 7.50
CA PHE A 293 -11.16 25.62 8.80
C PHE A 293 -9.98 26.21 9.60
N PRO A 294 -9.95 26.13 10.94
CA PRO A 294 -10.95 25.51 11.82
C PRO A 294 -12.17 26.38 12.14
N ASP A 295 -12.07 27.70 12.00
CA ASP A 295 -12.97 28.66 12.66
C ASP A 295 -14.43 28.57 12.19
N GLY A 296 -14.67 28.29 10.91
CA GLY A 296 -16.04 28.08 10.39
C GLY A 296 -16.69 26.77 10.85
N HIS A 297 -15.91 25.79 11.32
CA HIS A 297 -16.37 24.41 11.57
C HIS A 297 -15.68 23.75 12.79
N PRO A 298 -15.72 24.38 13.99
CA PRO A 298 -14.92 23.96 15.15
C PRO A 298 -15.28 22.56 15.67
N TYR A 299 -16.47 22.07 15.36
CA TYR A 299 -16.96 20.73 15.74
C TYR A 299 -16.24 19.58 15.02
N LEU A 300 -15.43 19.85 13.99
CA LEU A 300 -14.54 18.87 13.36
C LEU A 300 -13.25 18.59 14.15
N ASN A 301 -12.98 19.33 15.23
CA ASN A 301 -11.81 19.11 16.08
C ASN A 301 -11.77 17.65 16.60
N ALA A 302 -10.65 16.98 16.32
CA ALA A 302 -10.38 15.56 16.51
C ALA A 302 -11.45 14.59 15.95
N ALA A 303 -12.37 15.02 15.07
CA ALA A 303 -13.48 14.19 14.60
C ALA A 303 -13.01 12.90 13.90
N THR A 304 -12.05 12.98 12.97
CA THR A 304 -11.47 11.82 12.27
C THR A 304 -10.89 10.79 13.26
N TYR A 305 -10.22 11.27 14.31
CA TYR A 305 -9.50 10.45 15.30
C TYR A 305 -10.47 9.87 16.34
N ARG A 306 -11.44 10.65 16.82
CA ARG A 306 -12.55 10.17 17.66
C ARG A 306 -13.37 9.10 16.93
N ARG A 307 -13.63 9.28 15.63
CA ARG A 307 -14.38 8.32 14.77
C ARG A 307 -13.64 6.98 14.64
N MET A 308 -12.31 6.92 14.81
CA MET A 308 -11.56 5.64 14.89
C MET A 308 -11.93 4.81 16.13
N PHE A 309 -12.09 5.45 17.30
CA PHE A 309 -12.45 4.72 18.54
C PHE A 309 -13.86 4.09 18.46
N VAL A 310 -14.76 4.71 17.70
CA VAL A 310 -16.15 4.25 17.48
C VAL A 310 -16.39 3.69 16.07
N PHE A 311 -15.34 3.23 15.37
CA PHE A 311 -15.44 2.83 13.96
C PHE A 311 -16.49 1.74 13.69
N PHE A 312 -16.73 0.88 14.67
CA PHE A 312 -17.67 -0.24 14.62
C PHE A 312 -19.14 0.18 14.77
N LEU A 313 -19.42 1.41 15.23
CA LEU A 313 -20.79 1.91 15.33
C LEU A 313 -21.30 2.36 13.94
N PRO A 314 -22.47 1.89 13.49
CA PRO A 314 -23.11 2.40 12.27
C PRO A 314 -23.68 3.81 12.53
N GLU A 315 -23.33 4.75 11.66
CA GLU A 315 -23.73 6.16 11.71
C GLU A 315 -25.25 6.32 11.72
N SER A 316 -25.97 5.51 10.93
CA SER A 316 -27.44 5.51 10.84
C SER A 316 -28.18 5.01 12.08
N ARG A 317 -27.50 4.54 13.12
CA ARG A 317 -28.11 4.16 14.42
C ARG A 317 -27.54 4.89 15.62
N PHE A 318 -26.38 5.53 15.47
CA PHE A 318 -25.70 6.25 16.55
C PHE A 318 -25.18 7.62 16.05
N PRO A 319 -26.04 8.47 15.45
CA PRO A 319 -25.61 9.74 14.85
C PRO A 319 -25.01 10.68 15.91
N ASP A 320 -25.58 10.73 17.12
CA ASP A 320 -25.15 11.64 18.18
C ASP A 320 -23.82 11.21 18.84
N ILE A 321 -23.46 9.92 18.73
CA ILE A 321 -22.24 9.36 19.32
C ILE A 321 -21.09 9.36 18.30
N LYS A 322 -21.39 9.12 17.01
CA LYS A 322 -20.38 9.01 15.98
C LYS A 322 -20.02 10.41 15.45
N PRO A 323 -18.78 10.89 15.64
CA PRO A 323 -18.37 12.20 15.09
C PRO A 323 -18.59 12.24 13.59
N PRO A 324 -18.93 13.40 13.01
CA PRO A 324 -19.23 13.51 11.59
C PRO A 324 -18.02 13.15 10.71
N ASP A 325 -18.28 12.77 9.46
CA ASP A 325 -17.22 12.36 8.53
C ASP A 325 -16.54 13.59 7.89
N THR A 326 -15.32 13.90 8.32
CA THR A 326 -14.52 15.02 7.79
C THR A 326 -14.38 14.97 6.27
N ASN A 327 -14.32 13.78 5.64
CA ASN A 327 -14.20 13.67 4.17
C ASN A 327 -15.50 13.94 3.42
N ILE A 328 -16.65 13.82 4.09
CA ILE A 328 -17.95 14.21 3.52
C ILE A 328 -18.11 15.71 3.67
N LEU A 329 -17.98 16.25 4.89
CA LEU A 329 -18.15 17.67 5.16
C LEU A 329 -17.15 18.54 4.37
N PHE A 330 -15.87 18.15 4.30
CA PHE A 330 -14.90 18.84 3.45
C PHE A 330 -15.33 18.85 1.97
N GLY A 331 -15.87 17.74 1.46
CA GLY A 331 -16.36 17.63 0.09
C GLY A 331 -17.63 18.44 -0.20
N LEU A 332 -18.48 18.66 0.80
CA LEU A 332 -19.65 19.54 0.68
C LEU A 332 -19.21 21.01 0.69
N VAL A 333 -18.44 21.39 1.71
CA VAL A 333 -18.03 22.78 1.98
C VAL A 333 -17.06 23.32 0.92
N VAL A 334 -15.98 22.61 0.62
CA VAL A 334 -14.88 23.13 -0.22
C VAL A 334 -15.10 22.88 -1.71
N HIS A 335 -15.94 21.90 -2.08
CA HIS A 335 -16.24 21.57 -3.48
C HIS A 335 -17.69 21.90 -3.88
N GLY A 336 -18.45 22.61 -3.03
CA GLY A 336 -19.78 23.13 -3.32
C GLY A 336 -20.79 22.06 -3.75
N ARG A 337 -20.68 20.83 -3.22
CA ARG A 337 -21.47 19.69 -3.70
C ARG A 337 -22.83 19.63 -3.00
N PRO A 338 -23.91 19.28 -3.72
CA PRO A 338 -25.22 19.10 -3.09
C PRO A 338 -25.19 17.90 -2.12
N GLU A 339 -25.93 18.02 -1.03
CA GLU A 339 -25.88 17.10 0.12
C GLU A 339 -26.35 15.67 -0.19
N ASP A 340 -27.15 15.50 -1.24
CA ASP A 340 -27.63 14.21 -1.75
C ASP A 340 -26.50 13.35 -2.35
N LEU A 341 -25.49 14.00 -2.93
CA LEU A 341 -24.30 13.37 -3.50
C LEU A 341 -23.26 13.08 -2.42
N GLN A 342 -23.47 11.97 -1.69
CA GLN A 342 -22.52 11.37 -0.74
C GLN A 342 -21.19 10.94 -1.40
N VAL A 343 -20.37 11.90 -1.82
CA VAL A 343 -19.08 11.70 -2.48
C VAL A 343 -17.97 12.24 -1.60
N THR A 344 -17.25 11.33 -0.93
CA THR A 344 -16.10 11.67 -0.10
C THR A 344 -14.99 12.33 -0.91
N VAL A 345 -14.58 13.53 -0.50
CA VAL A 345 -13.38 14.22 -1.01
C VAL A 345 -12.48 14.49 0.18
N PRO A 346 -11.30 13.83 0.28
CA PRO A 346 -10.52 13.92 1.50
C PRO A 346 -9.54 15.11 1.46
N PRO A 347 -9.28 15.76 2.61
CA PRO A 347 -8.61 17.07 2.70
C PRO A 347 -7.09 17.05 2.48
N SER A 348 -6.49 15.92 2.08
CA SER A 348 -5.05 15.61 2.21
C SER A 348 -4.62 15.32 3.66
N ILE A 349 -3.45 14.68 3.87
CA ILE A 349 -2.96 14.41 5.24
C ILE A 349 -2.66 15.68 6.02
N LEU A 350 -2.16 16.71 5.33
CA LEU A 350 -1.91 18.00 5.93
C LEU A 350 -3.23 18.66 6.31
N GLY A 351 -4.23 18.63 5.41
CA GLY A 351 -5.55 19.21 5.65
C GLY A 351 -6.36 18.47 6.72
N ASP A 352 -6.34 17.13 6.76
CA ASP A 352 -6.99 16.36 7.83
C ASP A 352 -6.42 16.76 9.20
N VAL A 353 -5.09 16.86 9.30
CA VAL A 353 -4.44 17.25 10.56
C VAL A 353 -4.65 18.74 10.89
N TYR A 354 -4.68 19.63 9.89
CA TYR A 354 -5.00 21.05 10.06
C TYR A 354 -6.43 21.23 10.60
N ILE A 355 -7.41 20.55 10.01
CA ILE A 355 -8.82 20.56 10.43
C ILE A 355 -8.99 19.95 11.83
N ASN A 356 -8.42 18.76 12.07
CA ASN A 356 -8.63 18.01 13.31
C ASN A 356 -7.88 18.59 14.52
N PHE A 357 -6.89 19.46 14.33
CA PHE A 357 -6.04 19.96 15.43
C PHE A 357 -5.78 21.47 15.31
N TRP A 358 -6.81 22.24 14.96
CA TRP A 358 -6.79 23.72 14.98
C TRP A 358 -5.55 24.33 14.31
N GLY A 359 -5.37 24.00 13.03
CA GLY A 359 -4.37 24.58 12.16
C GLY A 359 -2.94 24.16 12.53
N TRP A 360 -2.11 25.16 12.85
CA TRP A 360 -0.69 24.97 13.19
C TRP A 360 -0.43 24.04 14.39
N TRP A 361 -1.40 23.91 15.30
CA TRP A 361 -1.33 22.95 16.41
C TRP A 361 -1.39 21.47 15.96
N GLY A 362 -1.64 21.20 14.68
CA GLY A 362 -1.52 19.87 14.07
C GLY A 362 -0.08 19.41 13.79
N LEU A 363 0.92 20.30 13.77
CA LEU A 363 2.31 19.93 13.45
C LEU A 363 2.91 18.84 14.37
N PRO A 364 2.68 18.82 15.71
CA PRO A 364 3.07 17.71 16.58
C PRO A 364 2.40 16.37 16.21
N VAL A 365 1.19 16.38 15.65
CA VAL A 365 0.50 15.16 15.21
C VAL A 365 1.12 14.63 13.92
N LEU A 366 1.61 15.51 13.03
CA LEU A 366 2.41 15.08 11.87
C LEU A 366 3.73 14.41 12.29
N PHE A 367 4.37 14.87 13.37
CA PHE A 367 5.50 14.13 13.96
C PHE A 367 5.11 12.71 14.41
N LEU A 368 3.95 12.55 15.06
CA LEU A 368 3.44 11.23 15.47
C LEU A 368 3.09 10.34 14.26
N HIS A 369 2.54 10.89 13.18
CA HIS A 369 2.35 10.17 11.91
C HIS A 369 3.69 9.74 11.30
N GLY A 370 4.71 10.59 11.28
CA GLY A 370 6.05 10.25 10.79
C GLY A 370 6.69 9.11 11.60
N ALA A 371 6.56 9.15 12.92
CA ALA A 371 6.96 8.06 13.82
C ALA A 371 6.20 6.75 13.52
N LEU A 372 4.87 6.83 13.38
CA LEU A 372 4.01 5.68 13.06
C LEU A 372 4.37 5.06 11.71
N TYR A 373 4.53 5.85 10.66
CA TYR A 373 4.90 5.35 9.32
C TYR A 373 6.30 4.72 9.33
N CYS A 374 7.27 5.30 10.05
CA CYS A 374 8.58 4.68 10.26
C CYS A 374 8.46 3.32 10.96
N VAL A 375 7.68 3.22 12.03
CA VAL A 375 7.43 1.97 12.76
C VAL A 375 6.74 0.93 11.87
N LEU A 376 5.76 1.33 11.05
CA LEU A 376 5.08 0.45 10.09
C LEU A 376 6.04 -0.09 9.04
N PHE A 377 6.80 0.78 8.36
CA PHE A 377 7.75 0.41 7.31
C PHE A 377 8.90 -0.46 7.84
N ARG A 378 9.36 -0.20 9.07
CA ARG A 378 10.34 -1.03 9.78
C ARG A 378 9.75 -2.40 10.10
N SER A 379 8.52 -2.45 10.60
CA SER A 379 7.88 -3.70 11.06
C SER A 379 7.72 -4.74 9.94
N LEU A 380 7.48 -4.31 8.70
CA LEU A 380 7.46 -5.16 7.50
C LEU A 380 8.73 -6.02 7.34
N GLN A 381 9.86 -5.51 7.83
CA GLN A 381 11.19 -6.09 7.63
C GLN A 381 11.69 -6.84 8.86
N THR A 382 11.14 -6.53 10.04
CA THR A 382 11.59 -7.08 11.33
C THR A 382 10.59 -8.04 11.98
N SER A 383 9.32 -8.08 11.55
CA SER A 383 8.28 -8.94 12.14
C SER A 383 7.59 -9.83 11.09
N PRO A 384 7.66 -11.18 11.21
CA PRO A 384 6.96 -12.09 10.31
C PRO A 384 5.43 -11.93 10.33
N TRP A 385 4.89 -11.38 11.43
CA TRP A 385 3.48 -11.09 11.56
C TRP A 385 3.08 -9.85 10.75
N ALA A 386 3.87 -8.78 10.83
CA ALA A 386 3.64 -7.56 10.06
C ALA A 386 3.90 -7.81 8.57
N PHE A 387 4.94 -8.58 8.21
CA PHE A 387 5.18 -9.00 6.82
C PHE A 387 3.93 -9.61 6.16
N VAL A 388 3.22 -10.51 6.86
CA VAL A 388 2.01 -11.16 6.31
C VAL A 388 0.75 -10.29 6.39
N SER A 389 0.60 -9.47 7.43
CA SER A 389 -0.66 -8.75 7.72
C SER A 389 -0.67 -7.30 7.22
N LEU A 390 0.48 -6.62 7.24
CA LEU A 390 0.67 -5.25 6.77
C LEU A 390 1.25 -5.21 5.36
N GLY A 391 2.12 -6.16 5.00
CA GLY A 391 2.79 -6.22 3.69
C GLY A 391 1.85 -6.09 2.49
N PRO A 392 0.78 -6.89 2.39
CA PRO A 392 -0.22 -6.75 1.34
C PRO A 392 -0.82 -5.33 1.23
N LEU A 393 -1.08 -4.67 2.35
CA LEU A 393 -1.75 -3.36 2.37
C LEU A 393 -0.81 -2.18 2.09
N ILE A 394 0.52 -2.38 2.05
CA ILE A 394 1.47 -1.26 2.08
C ILE A 394 1.33 -0.29 0.90
N GLY A 395 1.07 -0.78 -0.31
CA GLY A 395 0.82 0.07 -1.48
C GLY A 395 -0.49 0.85 -1.35
N ARG A 396 -1.54 0.24 -0.79
CA ARG A 396 -2.80 0.94 -0.49
C ARG A 396 -2.59 2.01 0.57
N PHE A 397 -1.76 1.76 1.58
CA PHE A 397 -1.41 2.76 2.60
C PHE A 397 -0.60 3.91 2.02
N LEU A 398 0.44 3.66 1.21
CA LEU A 398 1.18 4.73 0.53
C LEU A 398 0.26 5.64 -0.31
N VAL A 399 -0.76 5.08 -0.97
CA VAL A 399 -1.78 5.85 -1.70
C VAL A 399 -2.74 6.60 -0.76
N LEU A 400 -3.21 5.96 0.33
CA LEU A 400 -4.17 6.55 1.28
C LEU A 400 -3.56 7.65 2.18
N ILE A 401 -2.27 7.54 2.50
CA ILE A 401 -1.53 8.49 3.32
C ILE A 401 -1.70 9.89 2.75
N HIS A 402 -1.28 10.15 1.51
CA HIS A 402 -1.31 11.51 0.96
C HIS A 402 -2.74 12.05 0.75
N ARG A 403 -3.73 11.16 0.63
CA ARG A 403 -5.15 11.53 0.53
C ARG A 403 -5.71 12.13 1.82
N GLY A 404 -5.13 11.85 2.98
CA GLY A 404 -5.70 12.27 4.26
C GLY A 404 -6.85 11.40 4.72
N GLU A 405 -6.74 10.08 4.52
CA GLU A 405 -7.77 9.12 4.92
C GLU A 405 -7.27 8.19 6.05
N PRO A 406 -6.76 8.71 7.20
CA PRO A 406 -6.19 7.88 8.24
C PRO A 406 -7.25 6.98 8.89
N TYR A 407 -8.52 7.40 8.93
CA TYR A 407 -9.64 6.56 9.32
C TYR A 407 -9.86 5.38 8.36
N GLU A 408 -9.77 5.57 7.03
CA GLU A 408 -9.87 4.46 6.07
C GLU A 408 -8.69 3.50 6.23
N MET A 409 -7.47 4.02 6.43
CA MET A 409 -6.29 3.20 6.70
C MET A 409 -6.45 2.34 7.96
N PHE A 410 -6.93 2.94 9.05
CA PHE A 410 -7.19 2.27 10.32
C PHE A 410 -8.25 1.17 10.17
N ALA A 411 -9.41 1.50 9.60
CA ALA A 411 -10.50 0.55 9.40
C ALA A 411 -10.07 -0.59 8.45
N LEU A 412 -9.40 -0.29 7.35
CA LEU A 412 -8.85 -1.27 6.41
C LEU A 412 -7.83 -2.20 7.10
N PHE A 413 -6.94 -1.65 7.94
CA PHE A 413 -5.97 -2.43 8.70
C PHE A 413 -6.68 -3.42 9.63
N LEU A 414 -7.58 -2.94 10.48
CA LEU A 414 -8.26 -3.78 11.47
C LEU A 414 -9.12 -4.87 10.82
N VAL A 415 -9.93 -4.50 9.82
CA VAL A 415 -10.81 -5.45 9.13
C VAL A 415 -9.97 -6.51 8.40
N PHE A 416 -8.92 -6.12 7.69
CA PHE A 416 -8.02 -7.08 7.04
C PHE A 416 -7.28 -7.97 8.04
N LEU A 417 -6.83 -7.42 9.18
CA LEU A 417 -6.18 -8.15 10.26
C LEU A 417 -7.10 -9.20 10.87
N VAL A 418 -8.41 -8.95 10.98
CA VAL A 418 -9.40 -9.96 11.40
C VAL A 418 -9.59 -11.00 10.29
N LEU A 419 -9.87 -10.57 9.06
CA LEU A 419 -10.18 -11.46 7.94
C LEU A 419 -9.04 -12.40 7.53
N ILE A 420 -7.77 -12.02 7.76
CA ILE A 420 -6.61 -12.87 7.43
C ILE A 420 -6.41 -14.01 8.44
N GLN A 421 -6.93 -13.95 9.68
CA GLN A 421 -6.69 -15.01 10.67
C GLN A 421 -7.36 -16.35 10.31
N PRO A 422 -8.64 -16.41 9.86
CA PRO A 422 -9.25 -17.65 9.36
C PRO A 422 -8.43 -18.32 8.26
N VAL A 423 -7.89 -17.53 7.30
CA VAL A 423 -7.02 -18.04 6.23
C VAL A 423 -5.75 -18.67 6.81
N ARG A 424 -5.10 -17.99 7.77
CA ARG A 424 -3.90 -18.51 8.46
C ARG A 424 -4.20 -19.78 9.26
N TRP A 425 -5.39 -19.89 9.86
CA TRP A 425 -5.82 -21.06 10.64
C TRP A 425 -6.12 -22.26 9.73
N LEU A 426 -6.91 -22.07 8.66
CA LEU A 426 -7.20 -23.11 7.66
C LEU A 426 -5.91 -23.66 7.02
N CYS A 427 -4.95 -22.80 6.70
CA CYS A 427 -3.64 -23.20 6.18
C CYS A 427 -2.78 -24.02 7.19
N ARG A 428 -3.05 -23.95 8.49
CA ARG A 428 -2.38 -24.80 9.51
C ARG A 428 -3.04 -26.18 9.60
N LEU A 429 -4.38 -26.25 9.57
CA LEU A 429 -5.14 -27.49 9.76
C LEU A 429 -4.94 -28.50 8.63
N THR A 430 -4.96 -28.05 7.38
CA THR A 430 -4.75 -28.93 6.20
C THR A 430 -3.41 -29.66 6.26
N LYS A 431 -2.37 -29.02 6.83
CA LYS A 431 -1.04 -29.61 7.01
C LYS A 431 -0.98 -30.69 8.11
N GLN A 432 -1.69 -30.52 9.23
CA GLN A 432 -1.73 -31.55 10.29
C GLN A 432 -2.35 -32.87 9.80
N ARG A 433 -3.37 -32.80 8.93
CA ARG A 433 -3.96 -33.99 8.31
C ARG A 433 -3.02 -34.67 7.30
N SER A 434 -2.22 -33.90 6.56
CA SER A 434 -1.20 -34.44 5.64
C SER A 434 -0.08 -35.19 6.36
N LEU A 435 0.45 -34.66 7.46
CA LEU A 435 1.54 -35.29 8.23
C LEU A 435 1.12 -36.54 9.01
N ARG A 436 -0.18 -36.72 9.32
CA ARG A 436 -0.68 -37.91 10.02
C ARG A 436 -0.80 -39.16 9.12
N LYS A 437 -0.92 -39.01 7.80
CA LYS A 437 -0.99 -40.15 6.85
C LYS A 437 0.30 -41.02 6.82
N PRO A 438 1.52 -40.47 6.63
CA PRO A 438 2.74 -41.29 6.57
C PRO A 438 3.08 -42.01 7.89
N LEU A 439 2.67 -41.48 9.05
CA LEU A 439 2.89 -42.15 10.33
C LEU A 439 2.02 -43.41 10.51
N ARG A 440 0.82 -43.45 9.91
CA ARG A 440 -0.05 -44.65 9.93
C ARG A 440 0.52 -45.76 9.03
N GLN A 441 0.97 -45.41 7.82
CA GLN A 441 1.66 -46.35 6.93
C GLN A 441 2.98 -46.86 7.53
N ARG A 442 3.78 -46.00 8.18
CA ARG A 442 5.05 -46.43 8.81
C ARG A 442 4.85 -47.33 10.03
N ARG A 443 3.73 -47.19 10.78
CA ARG A 443 3.34 -48.16 11.81
C ARG A 443 2.88 -49.49 11.21
N GLN A 444 2.14 -49.49 10.10
CA GLN A 444 1.71 -50.71 9.41
C GLN A 444 2.89 -51.47 8.75
N SER A 445 3.90 -50.77 8.23
CA SER A 445 5.11 -51.42 7.70
C SER A 445 6.02 -51.97 8.82
N LEU A 446 6.04 -51.35 10.00
CA LEU A 446 6.80 -51.84 11.16
C LEU A 446 6.13 -53.03 11.87
N SER A 447 4.83 -53.26 11.69
CA SER A 447 4.13 -54.44 12.24
C SER A 447 4.23 -55.70 11.37
N LEU A 448 4.82 -55.63 10.16
CA LEU A 448 4.87 -56.75 9.20
C LEU A 448 6.27 -57.38 9.04
N HIS A 449 7.26 -56.95 9.81
CA HIS A 449 8.60 -57.57 9.82
C HIS A 449 9.04 -57.93 11.25
N PRO A 450 8.66 -59.13 11.75
CA PRO A 450 9.27 -59.70 12.94
C PRO A 450 10.77 -59.95 12.69
N ARG A 451 11.58 -59.53 13.67
CA ARG A 451 13.05 -59.57 13.70
C ARG A 451 13.63 -60.93 13.25
N ARG A 452 14.42 -60.93 12.16
CA ARG A 452 15.62 -61.80 12.07
C ARG A 452 16.84 -60.99 12.49
N LEU A 453 17.15 -60.99 13.78
CA LEU A 453 18.43 -60.50 14.29
C LEU A 453 19.50 -61.56 13.99
N ARG A 454 20.36 -61.33 12.98
CA ARG A 454 21.63 -62.04 12.89
C ARG A 454 22.69 -61.29 13.68
N ALA A 455 23.37 -62.00 14.57
CA ALA A 455 24.56 -61.49 15.24
C ALA A 455 25.69 -61.28 14.22
N VAL A 456 26.48 -60.22 14.43
CA VAL A 456 27.75 -59.98 13.73
C VAL A 456 28.84 -59.87 14.80
N PRO A 457 29.94 -60.64 14.72
CA PRO A 457 30.94 -60.68 15.78
C PRO A 457 31.95 -59.52 15.74
N SER A 458 32.48 -59.24 16.92
CA SER A 458 33.58 -58.31 17.23
C SER A 458 34.90 -58.59 16.49
N LYS A 459 35.59 -57.51 16.07
CA LYS A 459 37.05 -57.23 15.94
C LYS A 459 37.22 -56.01 14.98
N ARG A 460 38.21 -55.10 15.08
CA ARG A 460 39.47 -55.05 15.87
C ARG A 460 39.97 -53.60 16.11
N VAL A 461 40.60 -53.42 17.27
CA VAL A 461 41.61 -52.41 17.70
C VAL A 461 42.89 -52.54 16.84
N LEU A 462 43.75 -51.55 16.48
CA LEU A 462 44.05 -50.10 16.70
C LEU A 462 44.96 -49.63 15.48
N PRO A 463 45.73 -48.49 15.40
CA PRO A 463 45.81 -47.20 16.12
C PRO A 463 45.86 -45.92 15.22
N ALA A 464 46.13 -44.77 15.85
CA ALA A 464 46.32 -43.43 15.26
C ALA A 464 47.58 -43.26 14.37
N ARG A 465 47.60 -42.19 13.56
CA ARG A 465 48.81 -41.66 12.93
C ARG A 465 48.82 -40.13 12.98
N SER A 466 49.82 -39.54 13.63
CA SER A 466 50.09 -38.10 13.61
C SER A 466 51.16 -37.79 12.57
N THR A 467 51.01 -36.67 11.84
CA THR A 467 52.12 -36.04 11.11
C THR A 467 51.85 -34.53 10.94
N LYS A 468 52.72 -33.74 11.56
CA LYS A 468 53.41 -32.51 11.06
C LYS A 468 52.59 -31.54 10.17
N SER A 469 52.39 -30.28 10.55
CA SER A 469 53.41 -29.22 10.77
C SER A 469 54.32 -28.99 9.57
N VAL A 470 53.99 -28.00 8.73
CA VAL A 470 54.92 -27.30 7.83
C VAL A 470 54.57 -25.81 7.84
N TYR A 471 55.52 -25.00 8.29
CA TYR A 471 55.56 -23.54 8.10
C TYR A 471 55.87 -23.23 6.62
N SER A 472 55.35 -22.12 6.08
CA SER A 472 56.10 -21.35 5.07
C SER A 472 55.59 -19.91 4.98
N PRO A 473 56.40 -18.89 5.32
CA PRO A 473 56.11 -17.49 5.06
C PRO A 473 56.87 -16.98 3.81
N ALA A 474 56.15 -16.30 2.92
CA ALA A 474 56.68 -15.36 1.92
C ALA A 474 55.62 -14.25 1.83
N LEU A 475 55.88 -12.95 2.02
CA LEU A 475 57.09 -12.16 1.79
C LEU A 475 57.45 -12.08 0.31
N GLU A 476 56.69 -11.30 -0.44
CA GLU A 476 57.25 -10.52 -1.54
C GLU A 476 56.51 -9.20 -1.73
N SER A 477 57.29 -8.12 -1.66
CA SER A 477 56.90 -6.75 -1.93
C SER A 477 57.22 -6.41 -3.38
N THR A 478 56.32 -5.72 -4.08
CA THR A 478 56.67 -4.93 -5.27
C THR A 478 55.76 -3.70 -5.38
N PRO A 479 56.32 -2.49 -5.57
CA PRO A 479 55.56 -1.26 -5.82
C PRO A 479 55.57 -0.84 -7.31
N LEU A 480 54.85 0.25 -7.60
CA LEU A 480 54.86 1.08 -8.83
C LEU A 480 54.10 0.52 -10.06
N PRO A 481 53.61 1.40 -10.97
CA PRO A 481 53.67 2.88 -10.94
C PRO A 481 52.52 3.54 -10.16
#